data_AF-W6Z7S8-F1
#
_entry.id   AF-W6Z7S8-F1
#
_cell.length_a   1.000
_cell.length_b   1.000
_cell.length_c   1.000
_cell.angle_alpha   90.00
_cell.angle_beta   90.00
_cell.angle_gamma   90.00
#
_symmetry.space_group_name_H-M   'P 1'
#
loop_
_entity.id
_entity.type
_entity.pdbx_description
1 polymer ?
#
loop_
_entity_poly.entity_id
_entity_poly.type
_entity_poly.pdbx_seq_one_letter_code
_entity_poly.pdbx_strand_id
1 'polypeptide(L)'
;MTEQTPMKTSPSLPERPPTPIKDSSDRSPPRKRPRTRAPPQAAATTTSASVKAEPTQAPAIENNTPKSDIRVHTFPIQPLNRFRGASATIKRPREIAHFSYDDDHVYQADESGINYYVHPPMGVDLKEGFDTFKHYEDKVDPHLDSLLRALMDNETGKGQPKADFMTWRGMMTKIMTAPFDNFAEFGMFATLHDGTIYIEEDFPSRAAERAAEAVRPPPRHQHANQQPREMMTYWGYKFEKLTLIPTLPSETPREEIERHQRGVVSNHAQHCSIVHASFGPHSLVLGGEVDGLLAPKPSDPEQHIQWVELKTSEELPPPHLQQHRDILKFERKLLKFWAQSFLLGVPRITVGFRSKNGILRSLQTFNTHEIPGMVRRGTGCWDGNVCINFATEFLAWLKSVVRDEGVYSVQLRKKSGVVEVRRLADGTGQIVSEEFKKWKTKQESVGSGGTEA
;
A
#
# COMPACT_ATOMS: atom_id res chain seq x y z
N MET A 1 -32.01 66.01 -35.35
CA MET A 1 -33.13 65.29 -35.99
C MET A 1 -32.67 63.86 -36.19
N THR A 2 -32.66 63.02 -35.16
CA THR A 2 -33.74 62.07 -34.77
C THR A 2 -34.22 61.20 -35.91
N GLU A 3 -33.81 59.93 -35.89
CA GLU A 3 -34.69 58.83 -36.26
C GLU A 3 -34.42 57.63 -35.34
N GLN A 4 -35.52 56.97 -35.00
CA GLN A 4 -35.74 56.14 -33.82
C GLN A 4 -35.45 54.66 -34.07
N THR A 5 -35.14 53.97 -32.99
CA THR A 5 -35.09 52.51 -32.79
C THR A 5 -36.40 51.81 -33.19
N PRO A 6 -36.35 50.48 -33.39
CA PRO A 6 -37.07 49.67 -32.40
C PRO A 6 -36.28 48.46 -31.87
N MET A 7 -36.55 48.19 -30.59
CA MET A 7 -36.11 47.07 -29.77
C MET A 7 -36.33 45.70 -30.42
N LYS A 8 -35.37 44.79 -30.20
CA LYS A 8 -35.64 43.35 -30.18
C LYS A 8 -35.16 42.73 -28.88
N THR A 9 -36.03 41.90 -28.35
CA THR A 9 -36.11 41.24 -27.07
C THR A 9 -35.05 40.14 -26.87
N SER A 10 -34.49 40.09 -25.66
CA SER A 10 -33.63 39.01 -25.17
C SER A 10 -34.40 37.68 -25.05
N PRO A 11 -33.84 36.52 -25.45
CA PRO A 11 -34.37 35.23 -25.05
C PRO A 11 -33.86 34.84 -23.66
N SER A 12 -34.81 34.51 -22.80
CA SER A 12 -34.69 33.96 -21.46
C SER A 12 -33.82 32.69 -21.38
N LEU A 13 -32.92 32.66 -20.40
CA LEU A 13 -32.19 31.46 -19.97
C LEU A 13 -33.16 30.38 -19.46
N PRO A 14 -32.98 29.09 -19.82
CA PRO A 14 -33.77 28.02 -19.24
C PRO A 14 -33.32 27.71 -17.80
N GLU A 15 -34.31 27.40 -16.95
CA GLU A 15 -34.17 27.10 -15.53
C GLU A 15 -33.28 25.89 -15.25
N ARG A 16 -32.57 25.99 -14.12
CA ARG A 16 -31.62 25.00 -13.61
C ARG A 16 -32.39 23.72 -13.18
N PRO A 17 -32.03 22.52 -13.68
CA PRO A 17 -32.67 21.30 -13.22
C PRO A 17 -32.29 20.99 -11.75
N PRO A 18 -33.18 20.32 -11.00
CA PRO A 18 -32.97 20.06 -9.58
C PRO A 18 -31.77 19.13 -9.37
N THR A 19 -31.04 19.40 -8.28
CA THR A 19 -29.91 18.60 -7.78
C THR A 19 -30.25 17.11 -7.70
N PRO A 20 -29.45 16.21 -8.28
CA PRO A 20 -29.67 14.79 -8.11
C PRO A 20 -29.33 14.35 -6.68
N ILE A 21 -30.24 13.54 -6.15
CA ILE A 21 -30.17 12.85 -4.85
C ILE A 21 -28.86 12.05 -4.76
N LYS A 22 -28.17 12.16 -3.63
CA LYS A 22 -26.94 11.42 -3.30
C LYS A 22 -27.23 9.92 -3.29
N ASP A 23 -26.83 9.22 -4.34
CA ASP A 23 -26.81 7.77 -4.38
C ASP A 23 -25.56 7.27 -3.63
N SER A 24 -25.78 6.63 -2.48
CA SER A 24 -24.74 6.13 -1.60
C SER A 24 -24.29 4.73 -2.02
N SER A 25 -23.43 4.63 -3.03
CA SER A 25 -22.81 3.34 -3.37
C SER A 25 -21.41 3.46 -4.01
N ASP A 26 -20.50 4.19 -3.33
CA ASP A 26 -19.10 4.28 -3.76
C ASP A 26 -18.27 3.11 -3.18
N ARG A 27 -17.86 2.17 -4.04
CA ARG A 27 -17.09 0.96 -3.67
C ARG A 27 -15.63 1.10 -4.13
N SER A 28 -14.74 1.30 -3.17
CA SER A 28 -13.29 1.43 -3.35
C SER A 28 -12.62 0.11 -3.79
N PRO A 29 -11.53 0.17 -4.58
CA PRO A 29 -10.74 -1.02 -4.91
C PRO A 29 -10.07 -1.66 -3.67
N PRO A 30 -9.86 -2.98 -3.66
CA PRO A 30 -9.10 -3.64 -2.61
C PRO A 30 -7.65 -3.12 -2.59
N ARG A 31 -7.14 -2.82 -1.38
CA ARG A 31 -5.71 -2.56 -1.13
C ARG A 31 -4.93 -3.88 -1.40
N LYS A 32 -3.62 -3.83 -1.63
CA LYS A 32 -2.81 -5.06 -1.84
C LYS A 32 -2.61 -5.92 -0.60
N ARG A 33 -2.71 -5.32 0.60
CA ARG A 33 -2.93 -6.06 1.86
C ARG A 33 -4.10 -5.45 2.64
N PRO A 34 -5.30 -6.10 2.61
CA PRO A 34 -6.35 -5.78 3.55
C PRO A 34 -7.22 -7.01 3.95
N ARG A 35 -7.38 -7.22 5.27
CA ARG A 35 -8.45 -7.98 5.98
C ARG A 35 -8.96 -9.22 5.23
N THR A 36 -8.38 -10.39 5.50
CA THR A 36 -8.84 -11.65 4.92
C THR A 36 -8.75 -12.80 5.92
N ARG A 37 -9.76 -13.67 5.90
CA ARG A 37 -9.82 -14.96 6.60
C ARG A 37 -9.80 -16.08 5.56
N ALA A 38 -9.33 -17.26 5.94
CA ALA A 38 -9.56 -18.49 5.18
C ALA A 38 -11.04 -18.93 5.23
N PRO A 39 -11.55 -19.66 4.22
CA PRO A 39 -12.87 -20.30 4.28
C PRO A 39 -13.00 -21.18 5.53
N PRO A 40 -14.18 -21.29 6.17
CA PRO A 40 -14.37 -22.19 7.29
C PRO A 40 -14.13 -23.64 6.84
N GLN A 41 -13.12 -24.30 7.42
CA GLN A 41 -12.92 -25.74 7.29
C GLN A 41 -14.09 -26.48 7.96
N ALA A 42 -14.56 -27.56 7.33
CA ALA A 42 -15.60 -28.42 7.90
C ALA A 42 -15.14 -28.95 9.26
N ALA A 43 -15.90 -28.64 10.30
CA ALA A 43 -15.57 -28.99 11.68
C ALA A 43 -15.64 -30.51 11.89
N ALA A 44 -14.53 -31.10 12.33
CA ALA A 44 -14.54 -32.41 12.96
C ALA A 44 -15.12 -32.29 14.37
N THR A 45 -16.23 -32.98 14.63
CA THR A 45 -16.94 -33.04 15.90
C THR A 45 -16.04 -33.58 17.02
N THR A 46 -15.76 -32.76 18.02
CA THR A 46 -15.28 -33.23 19.32
C THR A 46 -16.13 -32.59 20.41
N THR A 47 -16.83 -33.46 21.14
CA THR A 47 -17.68 -33.15 22.29
C THR A 47 -16.82 -32.86 23.52
N SER A 48 -17.01 -31.70 24.15
CA SER A 48 -16.59 -31.49 25.54
C SER A 48 -17.57 -30.59 26.28
N ALA A 49 -17.90 -31.04 27.50
CA ALA A 49 -19.01 -30.61 28.34
C ALA A 49 -18.89 -29.18 28.89
N SER A 50 -20.06 -28.56 29.10
CA SER A 50 -20.22 -27.25 29.71
C SER A 50 -20.05 -27.29 31.23
N VAL A 51 -19.21 -26.40 31.78
CA VAL A 51 -19.25 -26.02 33.19
C VAL A 51 -19.52 -24.52 33.26
N LYS A 52 -20.63 -24.14 33.90
CA LYS A 52 -21.01 -22.75 34.19
C LYS A 52 -20.12 -22.23 35.34
N ALA A 53 -19.54 -21.05 35.17
CA ALA A 53 -18.94 -20.27 36.25
C ALA A 53 -19.57 -18.87 36.29
N GLU A 54 -19.93 -18.43 37.50
CA GLU A 54 -20.55 -17.14 37.84
C GLU A 54 -19.60 -15.93 37.65
N PRO A 55 -20.14 -14.72 37.50
CA PRO A 55 -19.36 -13.53 37.17
C PRO A 55 -18.69 -12.92 38.43
N THR A 56 -17.36 -12.91 38.47
CA THR A 56 -16.58 -12.15 39.45
C THR A 56 -16.40 -10.71 38.96
N GLN A 57 -16.81 -9.73 39.78
CA GLN A 57 -16.63 -8.30 39.52
C GLN A 57 -15.13 -7.95 39.45
N ALA A 58 -14.71 -7.29 38.36
CA ALA A 58 -13.37 -6.73 38.23
C ALA A 58 -13.28 -5.40 39.01
N PRO A 59 -12.19 -5.13 39.75
CA PRO A 59 -12.00 -3.86 40.43
C PRO A 59 -11.70 -2.74 39.42
N ALA A 60 -12.32 -1.58 39.64
CA ALA A 60 -12.05 -0.36 38.88
C ALA A 60 -10.64 0.14 39.17
N ILE A 61 -9.80 0.24 38.14
CA ILE A 61 -8.51 0.92 38.22
C ILE A 61 -8.78 2.41 38.00
N GLU A 62 -8.61 3.20 39.06
CA GLU A 62 -8.63 4.66 38.99
C GLU A 62 -7.48 5.16 38.11
N ASN A 63 -7.83 5.76 36.97
CA ASN A 63 -6.90 6.48 36.10
C ASN A 63 -6.45 7.78 36.78
N ASN A 64 -5.33 7.72 37.48
CA ASN A 64 -4.62 8.90 37.96
C ASN A 64 -3.28 9.01 37.22
N THR A 65 -3.35 9.38 35.93
CA THR A 65 -2.18 9.83 35.16
C THR A 65 -2.21 11.36 35.12
N PRO A 66 -1.13 12.07 35.50
CA PRO A 66 -1.10 13.52 35.39
C PRO A 66 -1.30 13.92 33.92
N LYS A 67 -2.29 14.77 33.67
CA LYS A 67 -2.57 15.38 32.36
C LYS A 67 -1.39 16.30 32.00
N SER A 68 -0.31 15.72 31.47
CA SER A 68 0.62 16.48 30.65
C SER A 68 -0.17 16.99 29.45
N ASP A 69 0.02 18.27 29.13
CA ASP A 69 -0.64 18.93 28.02
C ASP A 69 -0.15 18.28 26.71
N ILE A 70 -0.87 17.27 26.20
CA ILE A 70 -0.46 16.51 25.01
C ILE A 70 -0.61 17.45 23.80
N ARG A 71 0.48 18.15 23.48
CA ARG A 71 0.55 19.03 22.32
C ARG A 71 0.23 18.24 21.05
N VAL A 72 -0.79 18.69 20.33
CA VAL A 72 -1.23 18.10 19.05
C VAL A 72 -0.69 18.95 17.93
N HIS A 73 0.13 18.35 17.06
CA HIS A 73 0.58 18.97 15.83
C HIS A 73 -0.36 18.59 14.69
N THR A 74 -0.66 19.53 13.79
CA THR A 74 -1.58 19.29 12.68
C THR A 74 -0.98 19.66 11.34
N PHE A 75 -1.27 18.86 10.32
CA PHE A 75 -0.91 19.11 8.92
C PHE A 75 -2.17 19.03 8.04
N PRO A 76 -2.73 20.17 7.61
CA PRO A 76 -3.95 20.17 6.81
C PRO A 76 -3.65 19.67 5.39
N ILE A 77 -4.51 18.82 4.83
CA ILE A 77 -4.43 18.34 3.45
C ILE A 77 -5.01 19.39 2.48
N GLN A 78 -5.99 20.17 2.94
CA GLN A 78 -6.62 21.23 2.15
C GLN A 78 -6.07 22.61 2.54
N PRO A 79 -6.06 23.59 1.61
CA PRO A 79 -6.46 23.47 0.20
C PRO A 79 -5.38 22.81 -0.67
N LEU A 80 -5.78 21.93 -1.60
CA LEU A 80 -4.86 21.24 -2.53
C LEU A 80 -4.00 22.19 -3.38
N ASN A 81 -4.46 23.43 -3.58
CA ASN A 81 -3.75 24.43 -4.37
C ASN A 81 -2.35 24.75 -3.82
N ARG A 82 -2.10 24.56 -2.51
CA ARG A 82 -0.77 24.74 -1.91
C ARG A 82 0.29 23.82 -2.53
N PHE A 83 -0.13 22.65 -2.99
CA PHE A 83 0.75 21.62 -3.54
C PHE A 83 0.81 21.61 -5.07
N ARG A 84 0.11 22.54 -5.74
CA ARG A 84 0.11 22.63 -7.21
C ARG A 84 1.40 23.28 -7.72
N GLY A 85 1.81 22.90 -8.91
CA GLY A 85 2.93 23.52 -9.63
C GLY A 85 3.93 22.50 -10.13
N ALA A 86 5.18 22.95 -10.28
CA ALA A 86 6.29 22.07 -10.61
C ALA A 86 6.44 21.00 -9.53
N SER A 87 6.72 19.77 -9.96
CA SER A 87 6.98 18.67 -9.03
C SER A 87 8.30 18.94 -8.31
N ALA A 88 8.36 18.61 -7.01
CA ALA A 88 9.61 18.48 -6.29
C ALA A 88 10.54 17.50 -7.01
N THR A 89 11.85 17.74 -6.88
CA THR A 89 12.89 16.86 -7.42
C THR A 89 12.80 15.49 -6.76
N ILE A 90 12.90 14.42 -7.54
CA ILE A 90 12.85 13.04 -7.04
C ILE A 90 14.09 12.31 -7.52
N LYS A 91 14.84 11.73 -6.59
CA LYS A 91 15.84 10.71 -6.93
C LYS A 91 15.12 9.39 -7.06
N ARG A 92 15.20 8.77 -8.24
CA ARG A 92 14.56 7.48 -8.53
C ARG A 92 14.98 6.43 -7.50
N PRO A 93 14.06 5.54 -7.09
CA PRO A 93 14.40 4.42 -6.23
C PRO A 93 15.53 3.57 -6.82
N ARG A 94 16.51 3.23 -5.99
CA ARG A 94 17.57 2.28 -6.30
C ARG A 94 17.56 1.19 -5.24
N GLU A 95 17.53 -0.07 -5.67
CA GLU A 95 17.61 -1.20 -4.75
C GLU A 95 18.96 -1.17 -4.04
N ILE A 96 18.91 -1.31 -2.71
CA ILE A 96 20.08 -1.30 -1.82
C ILE A 96 20.18 -2.59 -1.03
N ALA A 97 19.07 -3.32 -0.83
CA ALA A 97 19.01 -4.61 -0.16
C ALA A 97 17.74 -5.35 -0.61
N HIS A 98 17.64 -6.63 -0.31
CA HIS A 98 16.47 -7.45 -0.58
C HIS A 98 16.39 -8.59 0.43
N PHE A 99 15.24 -9.26 0.48
CA PHE A 99 15.08 -10.53 1.16
C PHE A 99 13.86 -11.26 0.60
N SER A 100 13.71 -12.53 0.95
CA SER A 100 12.55 -13.35 0.57
C SER A 100 11.89 -13.95 1.81
N TYR A 101 10.60 -14.27 1.69
CA TYR A 101 9.92 -15.23 2.54
C TYR A 101 9.65 -16.49 1.73
N ASP A 102 9.87 -17.66 2.31
CA ASP A 102 9.57 -18.94 1.67
C ASP A 102 8.09 -19.35 1.79
N ASP A 103 7.77 -20.57 1.36
CA ASP A 103 6.42 -21.13 1.36
C ASP A 103 5.80 -21.28 2.76
N ASP A 104 6.62 -21.26 3.83
CA ASP A 104 6.20 -21.28 5.23
C ASP A 104 6.25 -19.88 5.87
N HIS A 105 6.51 -18.85 5.06
CA HIS A 105 6.70 -17.46 5.45
C HIS A 105 7.89 -17.25 6.40
N VAL A 106 8.96 -18.02 6.21
CA VAL A 106 10.21 -17.87 6.96
C VAL A 106 11.17 -16.97 6.18
N TYR A 107 11.82 -16.04 6.88
CA TYR A 107 12.76 -15.08 6.30
C TYR A 107 13.99 -15.79 5.72
N GLN A 108 14.32 -15.43 4.48
CA GLN A 108 15.50 -15.87 3.73
C GLN A 108 16.28 -14.63 3.28
N ALA A 109 17.57 -14.58 3.60
CA ALA A 109 18.47 -13.48 3.22
C ALA A 109 18.95 -13.61 1.75
N ASP A 110 18.01 -13.84 0.83
CA ASP A 110 18.29 -14.14 -0.57
C ASP A 110 17.15 -13.71 -1.51
N GLU A 111 17.26 -14.13 -2.77
CA GLU A 111 16.32 -13.86 -3.85
C GLU A 111 15.43 -15.07 -4.21
N SER A 112 15.32 -16.07 -3.33
CA SER A 112 14.57 -17.31 -3.58
C SER A 112 13.08 -17.09 -3.86
N GLY A 113 12.51 -15.98 -3.37
CA GLY A 113 11.12 -15.60 -3.61
C GLY A 113 10.85 -14.92 -4.96
N ILE A 114 11.86 -14.69 -5.80
CA ILE A 114 11.68 -14.06 -7.11
C ILE A 114 10.88 -14.98 -8.04
N ASN A 115 9.85 -14.39 -8.67
CA ASN A 115 9.08 -15.04 -9.72
C ASN A 115 9.16 -14.24 -11.03
N TYR A 116 8.91 -14.91 -12.14
CA TYR A 116 8.98 -14.37 -13.49
C TYR A 116 7.61 -14.36 -14.16
N TYR A 117 7.35 -13.27 -14.88
CA TYR A 117 6.09 -13.05 -15.57
C TYR A 117 5.88 -14.03 -16.73
N VAL A 118 4.70 -14.63 -16.76
CA VAL A 118 4.16 -15.38 -17.88
C VAL A 118 2.75 -14.90 -18.20
N HIS A 119 2.32 -15.10 -19.45
CA HIS A 119 0.94 -14.83 -19.81
C HIS A 119 0.00 -15.84 -19.11
N PRO A 120 -1.08 -15.37 -18.47
CA PRO A 120 -2.09 -16.23 -17.90
C PRO A 120 -2.99 -16.81 -19.01
N PRO A 121 -3.58 -17.99 -18.81
CA PRO A 121 -4.66 -18.47 -19.67
C PRO A 121 -5.86 -17.50 -19.60
N MET A 122 -6.36 -17.08 -20.77
CA MET A 122 -7.51 -16.16 -20.87
C MET A 122 -8.83 -16.91 -20.70
N GLY A 123 -9.84 -16.24 -20.14
CA GLY A 123 -11.16 -16.83 -19.90
C GLY A 123 -11.25 -17.69 -18.64
N VAL A 124 -10.17 -17.80 -17.85
CA VAL A 124 -10.18 -18.53 -16.57
C VAL A 124 -10.98 -17.81 -15.50
N ASP A 125 -11.54 -18.60 -14.59
CA ASP A 125 -12.25 -18.10 -13.43
C ASP A 125 -11.27 -17.84 -12.27
N LEU A 126 -11.09 -16.57 -11.90
CA LEU A 126 -10.21 -16.19 -10.80
C LEU A 126 -10.72 -16.67 -9.42
N LYS A 127 -11.93 -17.21 -9.32
CA LYS A 127 -12.44 -17.81 -8.07
C LYS A 127 -11.94 -19.25 -7.85
N GLU A 128 -11.45 -19.93 -8.89
CA GLU A 128 -11.06 -21.34 -8.81
C GLU A 128 -9.91 -21.57 -7.83
N GLY A 129 -10.13 -22.48 -6.88
CA GLY A 129 -9.17 -22.85 -5.84
C GLY A 129 -9.28 -22.03 -4.55
N PHE A 130 -10.29 -21.16 -4.42
CA PHE A 130 -10.50 -20.33 -3.23
C PHE A 130 -10.65 -21.16 -1.94
N ASP A 131 -11.32 -22.30 -2.03
CA ASP A 131 -11.52 -23.27 -0.95
C ASP A 131 -10.23 -23.93 -0.45
N THR A 132 -9.21 -24.02 -1.31
CA THR A 132 -7.90 -24.60 -0.98
C THR A 132 -6.81 -23.55 -0.74
N PHE A 133 -7.18 -22.25 -0.71
CA PHE A 133 -6.24 -21.15 -0.59
C PHE A 133 -5.40 -21.24 0.70
N LYS A 134 -4.07 -21.32 0.56
CA LYS A 134 -3.12 -21.25 1.68
C LYS A 134 -2.89 -19.80 2.08
N HIS A 135 -3.71 -19.32 3.02
CA HIS A 135 -3.68 -17.93 3.42
C HIS A 135 -2.72 -17.65 4.59
N TYR A 136 -1.74 -16.78 4.37
CA TYR A 136 -0.89 -16.17 5.38
C TYR A 136 -1.40 -14.78 5.79
N GLU A 137 -1.35 -14.50 7.09
CA GLU A 137 -1.57 -13.18 7.66
C GLU A 137 -0.71 -13.01 8.93
N ASP A 138 -0.17 -11.81 9.11
CA ASP A 138 0.60 -11.43 10.29
C ASP A 138 -0.26 -11.57 11.56
N LYS A 139 0.13 -12.48 12.46
CA LYS A 139 -0.52 -12.72 13.76
C LYS A 139 0.05 -11.86 14.87
N VAL A 140 1.30 -11.42 14.71
CA VAL A 140 2.04 -10.54 15.60
C VAL A 140 2.47 -9.32 14.81
N ASP A 141 2.80 -8.23 15.50
CA ASP A 141 3.30 -7.04 14.85
C ASP A 141 4.66 -7.34 14.20
N PRO A 142 4.79 -7.24 12.87
CA PRO A 142 6.06 -7.49 12.19
C PRO A 142 7.05 -6.33 12.38
N HIS A 143 6.61 -5.18 12.91
CA HIS A 143 7.40 -3.96 13.03
C HIS A 143 8.15 -3.63 11.72
N LEU A 144 9.36 -3.09 11.82
CA LEU A 144 10.30 -2.96 10.70
C LEU A 144 11.31 -4.11 10.65
N ASP A 145 11.10 -5.19 11.41
CA ASP A 145 12.14 -6.17 11.75
C ASP A 145 12.82 -6.77 10.52
N SER A 146 12.07 -7.30 9.56
CA SER A 146 12.67 -7.90 8.36
C SER A 146 13.32 -6.88 7.43
N LEU A 147 12.84 -5.64 7.41
CA LEU A 147 13.50 -4.55 6.69
C LEU A 147 14.86 -4.24 7.33
N LEU A 148 14.89 -4.07 8.66
CA LEU A 148 16.10 -3.78 9.42
C LEU A 148 17.09 -4.95 9.35
N ARG A 149 16.61 -6.20 9.44
CA ARG A 149 17.40 -7.41 9.29
C ARG A 149 18.09 -7.49 7.93
N ALA A 150 17.35 -7.26 6.84
CA ALA A 150 17.93 -7.27 5.50
C ALA A 150 19.00 -6.18 5.30
N LEU A 151 18.91 -5.05 6.01
CA LEU A 151 19.98 -4.04 6.01
C LEU A 151 21.22 -4.49 6.80
N MET A 152 21.04 -5.28 7.86
CA MET A 152 22.16 -5.85 8.62
C MET A 152 22.85 -6.99 7.86
N ASP A 153 22.08 -7.85 7.20
CA ASP A 153 22.56 -8.99 6.41
C ASP A 153 23.28 -8.55 5.13
N ASN A 154 23.00 -7.34 4.64
CA ASN A 154 23.63 -6.79 3.46
C ASN A 154 25.06 -6.29 3.77
N GLU A 155 26.00 -7.23 3.90
CA GLU A 155 27.42 -7.05 4.23
C GLU A 155 28.25 -6.39 3.12
N THR A 156 27.73 -5.37 2.41
CA THR A 156 28.47 -4.72 1.31
C THR A 156 29.66 -3.87 1.75
N GLY A 157 30.01 -3.86 3.05
CA GLY A 157 31.12 -3.08 3.61
C GLY A 157 30.93 -1.55 3.51
N LYS A 158 29.81 -1.08 2.97
CA LYS A 158 29.51 0.35 2.72
C LYS A 158 28.80 1.05 3.87
N GLY A 159 28.61 0.35 4.99
CA GLY A 159 27.81 0.81 6.12
C GLY A 159 26.33 0.98 5.76
N GLN A 160 25.53 1.42 6.72
CA GLN A 160 24.12 1.68 6.48
C GLN A 160 23.90 2.87 5.54
N PRO A 161 22.95 2.80 4.59
CA PRO A 161 22.49 3.97 3.87
C PRO A 161 21.86 4.98 4.84
N LYS A 162 22.50 6.16 4.97
CA LYS A 162 21.96 7.29 5.72
C LYS A 162 20.69 7.80 5.04
N ALA A 163 19.59 7.90 5.79
CA ALA A 163 18.32 8.42 5.31
C ALA A 163 17.61 9.25 6.38
N ASP A 164 16.80 10.22 5.95
CA ASP A 164 15.94 10.96 6.86
C ASP A 164 14.79 10.09 7.39
N PHE A 165 14.29 9.17 6.56
CA PHE A 165 13.14 8.32 6.88
C PHE A 165 13.39 6.86 6.51
N MET A 166 12.84 5.96 7.32
CA MET A 166 12.81 4.52 7.04
C MET A 166 11.43 3.94 7.33
N THR A 167 10.82 3.26 6.36
CA THR A 167 9.47 2.72 6.52
C THR A 167 9.15 1.66 5.48
N TRP A 168 8.08 0.89 5.70
CA TRP A 168 7.45 0.12 4.65
C TRP A 168 6.80 1.05 3.62
N ARG A 169 6.99 0.76 2.33
CA ARG A 169 6.38 1.47 1.19
C ARG A 169 4.87 1.65 1.33
N GLY A 170 4.18 0.72 2.00
CA GLY A 170 2.75 0.83 2.28
C GLY A 170 2.38 2.09 3.06
N MET A 171 3.21 2.52 4.02
CA MET A 171 2.99 3.76 4.78
C MET A 171 3.15 4.98 3.88
N MET A 172 4.25 5.02 3.12
CA MET A 172 4.50 6.12 2.19
C MET A 172 3.43 6.23 1.10
N THR A 173 2.87 5.11 0.64
CA THR A 173 1.71 5.10 -0.29
C THR A 173 0.49 5.77 0.33
N LYS A 174 0.17 5.46 1.60
CA LYS A 174 -0.97 6.07 2.32
C LYS A 174 -0.80 7.59 2.44
N ILE A 175 0.41 8.06 2.77
CA ILE A 175 0.75 9.49 2.84
C ILE A 175 0.61 10.14 1.45
N MET A 176 1.32 9.62 0.45
CA MET A 176 1.41 10.21 -0.88
C MET A 176 0.05 10.31 -1.62
N THR A 177 -0.87 9.38 -1.34
CA THR A 177 -2.20 9.34 -1.97
C THR A 177 -3.29 10.07 -1.18
N ALA A 178 -3.02 10.49 0.07
CA ALA A 178 -4.00 11.16 0.94
C ALA A 178 -4.71 12.38 0.33
N PRO A 179 -4.07 13.22 -0.53
CA PRO A 179 -4.73 14.35 -1.17
C PRO A 179 -5.95 14.00 -2.04
N PHE A 180 -5.97 12.80 -2.63
CA PHE A 180 -6.99 12.39 -3.61
C PHE A 180 -7.70 11.08 -3.25
N ASP A 181 -7.23 10.35 -2.23
CA ASP A 181 -7.98 9.21 -1.69
C ASP A 181 -9.11 9.72 -0.78
N ASN A 182 -10.33 9.75 -1.32
CA ASN A 182 -11.54 10.13 -0.56
C ASN A 182 -11.80 9.27 0.69
N PHE A 183 -11.14 8.12 0.79
CA PHE A 183 -11.21 7.19 1.91
C PHE A 183 -9.86 7.07 2.62
N ALA A 184 -8.99 8.07 2.46
CA ALA A 184 -7.72 8.14 3.15
C ALA A 184 -7.96 8.06 4.67
N GLU A 185 -7.33 7.06 5.25
CA GLU A 185 -7.34 6.78 6.67
C GLU A 185 -6.10 5.94 6.97
N PHE A 186 -5.36 6.36 7.99
CA PHE A 186 -4.19 5.65 8.48
C PHE A 186 -3.87 6.03 9.93
N GLY A 187 -3.44 5.03 10.70
CA GLY A 187 -2.69 5.21 11.94
C GLY A 187 -1.28 4.65 11.73
N MET A 188 -0.29 5.40 12.20
CA MET A 188 1.12 5.03 12.15
C MET A 188 1.78 5.42 13.47
N PHE A 189 2.88 4.76 13.80
CA PHE A 189 3.83 5.23 14.80
C PHE A 189 5.09 5.74 14.12
N ALA A 190 5.71 6.77 14.72
CA ALA A 190 6.98 7.31 14.29
C ALA A 190 7.91 7.51 15.47
N THR A 191 9.21 7.27 15.28
CA THR A 191 10.24 7.58 16.27
C THR A 191 11.53 8.03 15.60
N LEU A 192 12.26 8.96 16.23
CA LEU A 192 13.58 9.37 15.80
C LEU A 192 14.62 8.53 16.54
N HIS A 193 15.55 7.93 15.81
CA HIS A 193 16.72 7.27 16.39
C HIS A 193 17.92 7.43 15.45
N ASP A 194 19.03 7.93 15.99
CA ASP A 194 20.27 8.19 15.24
C ASP A 194 20.00 8.91 13.89
N GLY A 195 19.40 10.10 13.99
CA GLY A 195 19.14 10.99 12.85
C GLY A 195 18.08 10.51 11.85
N THR A 196 17.51 9.31 12.02
CA THR A 196 16.52 8.71 11.10
C THR A 196 15.16 8.61 11.77
N ILE A 197 14.10 9.03 11.08
CA ILE A 197 12.71 8.83 11.52
C ILE A 197 12.18 7.50 10.97
N TYR A 198 11.92 6.56 11.86
CA TYR A 198 11.32 5.27 11.53
C TYR A 198 9.81 5.39 11.63
N ILE A 199 9.08 4.87 10.64
CA ILE A 199 7.62 4.93 10.60
C ILE A 199 7.08 3.51 10.38
N GLU A 200 6.17 3.07 11.24
CA GLU A 200 5.47 1.79 11.10
C GLU A 200 3.96 1.96 11.19
N GLU A 201 3.22 0.89 10.86
CA GLU A 201 1.76 0.90 10.99
C GLU A 201 1.36 0.83 12.46
N ASP A 202 0.24 1.47 12.83
CA ASP A 202 -0.43 1.20 14.10
C ASP A 202 -1.11 -0.18 14.02
N PHE A 203 -0.30 -1.24 14.19
CA PHE A 203 -0.74 -2.62 14.11
C PHE A 203 -1.80 -2.97 15.16
N PRO A 204 -1.70 -2.54 16.44
CA PRO A 204 -2.74 -2.80 17.44
C PRO A 204 -4.11 -2.25 17.02
N SER A 205 -4.18 -1.00 16.56
CA SER A 205 -5.44 -0.43 16.08
C SER A 205 -5.96 -1.17 14.84
N ARG A 206 -5.09 -1.54 13.89
CA ARG A 206 -5.47 -2.32 12.71
C ARG A 206 -6.02 -3.71 13.09
N ALA A 207 -5.39 -4.38 14.05
CA ALA A 207 -5.83 -5.68 14.55
C ALA A 207 -7.20 -5.58 15.25
N ALA A 208 -7.40 -4.55 16.07
CA ALA A 208 -8.67 -4.27 16.73
C ALA A 208 -9.80 -3.98 15.72
N GLU A 209 -9.55 -3.15 14.69
CA GLU A 209 -10.52 -2.90 13.62
C GLU A 209 -10.91 -4.16 12.86
N ARG A 210 -9.93 -5.06 12.62
CA ARG A 210 -10.17 -6.34 11.95
C ARG A 210 -11.05 -7.25 12.80
N ALA A 211 -10.75 -7.36 14.10
CA ALA A 211 -11.57 -8.12 15.04
C ALA A 211 -13.01 -7.57 15.11
N ALA A 212 -13.18 -6.25 15.12
CA ALA A 212 -14.50 -5.61 15.11
C ALA A 212 -15.28 -5.86 13.81
N GLU A 213 -14.63 -5.86 12.64
CA GLU A 213 -15.30 -6.18 11.37
C GLU A 213 -15.71 -7.65 11.30
N ALA A 214 -14.93 -8.57 11.86
CA ALA A 214 -15.22 -10.01 11.84
C ALA A 214 -16.52 -10.39 12.57
N VAL A 215 -16.91 -9.62 13.58
CA VAL A 215 -18.16 -9.82 14.34
C VAL A 215 -19.32 -9.03 13.76
N ARG A 216 -19.06 -8.13 12.78
CA ARG A 216 -20.10 -7.25 12.24
C ARG A 216 -21.05 -8.05 11.35
N PRO A 217 -22.38 -7.94 11.55
CA PRO A 217 -23.34 -8.61 10.68
C PRO A 217 -23.19 -8.11 9.23
N PRO A 218 -23.44 -8.98 8.23
CA PRO A 218 -23.42 -8.59 6.84
C PRO A 218 -24.38 -7.40 6.62
N PRO A 219 -24.05 -6.46 5.72
CA PRO A 219 -24.91 -5.33 5.44
C PRO A 219 -26.31 -5.81 5.02
N ARG A 220 -27.37 -5.18 5.58
CA ARG A 220 -28.78 -5.50 5.25
C ARG A 220 -29.11 -5.44 3.74
N HIS A 221 -28.26 -4.79 2.96
CA HIS A 221 -28.38 -4.65 1.51
C HIS A 221 -27.14 -5.19 0.79
N GLN A 222 -26.78 -6.45 1.02
CA GLN A 222 -25.90 -7.16 0.10
C GLN A 222 -26.72 -7.54 -1.14
N HIS A 223 -26.43 -6.89 -2.27
CA HIS A 223 -26.98 -7.32 -3.55
C HIS A 223 -26.54 -8.76 -3.83
N ALA A 224 -27.45 -9.60 -4.33
CA ALA A 224 -27.18 -11.03 -4.61
C ALA A 224 -25.94 -11.28 -5.49
N ASN A 225 -25.55 -10.29 -6.31
CA ASN A 225 -24.39 -10.38 -7.21
C ASN A 225 -23.09 -9.79 -6.65
N GLN A 226 -23.05 -9.36 -5.38
CA GLN A 226 -21.84 -8.83 -4.76
C GLN A 226 -20.97 -9.96 -4.22
N GLN A 227 -19.77 -10.09 -4.78
CA GLN A 227 -18.77 -11.03 -4.26
C GLN A 227 -18.27 -10.60 -2.87
N PRO A 228 -18.02 -11.56 -1.95
CA PRO A 228 -17.40 -11.28 -0.66
C PRO A 228 -16.05 -10.59 -0.81
N ARG A 229 -15.64 -9.82 0.21
CA ARG A 229 -14.36 -9.12 0.21
C ARG A 229 -13.17 -10.08 0.09
N GLU A 230 -13.24 -11.22 0.78
CA GLU A 230 -12.22 -12.27 0.74
C GLU A 230 -12.00 -12.79 -0.68
N MET A 231 -13.09 -13.03 -1.43
CA MET A 231 -13.02 -13.42 -2.83
C MET A 231 -12.36 -12.34 -3.70
N MET A 232 -12.70 -11.06 -3.45
CA MET A 232 -12.08 -9.96 -4.19
C MET A 232 -10.57 -9.83 -3.93
N THR A 233 -10.12 -10.16 -2.73
CA THR A 233 -8.68 -10.23 -2.41
C THR A 233 -8.04 -11.45 -3.06
N TYR A 234 -8.69 -12.62 -2.98
CA TYR A 234 -8.20 -13.85 -3.59
C TYR A 234 -7.96 -13.72 -5.10
N TRP A 235 -8.79 -12.98 -5.83
CA TRP A 235 -8.57 -12.70 -7.24
C TRP A 235 -7.20 -12.10 -7.55
N GLY A 236 -6.63 -11.32 -6.63
CA GLY A 236 -5.25 -10.83 -6.75
C GLY A 236 -4.24 -11.97 -6.71
N TYR A 237 -4.25 -12.78 -5.65
CA TYR A 237 -3.34 -13.91 -5.48
C TYR A 237 -3.51 -14.99 -6.55
N LYS A 238 -4.75 -15.27 -6.98
CA LYS A 238 -5.00 -16.19 -8.10
C LYS A 238 -4.44 -15.63 -9.40
N PHE A 239 -4.57 -14.32 -9.64
CA PHE A 239 -3.98 -13.70 -10.82
C PHE A 239 -2.46 -13.78 -10.78
N GLU A 240 -1.83 -13.45 -9.65
CA GLU A 240 -0.38 -13.63 -9.44
C GLU A 240 0.05 -15.07 -9.74
N LYS A 241 -0.60 -16.07 -9.15
CA LYS A 241 -0.35 -17.50 -9.40
C LYS A 241 -0.46 -17.90 -10.88
N LEU A 242 -1.35 -17.27 -11.63
CA LEU A 242 -1.54 -17.54 -13.06
C LEU A 242 -0.49 -16.82 -13.93
N THR A 243 0.09 -15.72 -13.44
CA THR A 243 0.99 -14.86 -14.21
C THR A 243 2.45 -14.94 -13.79
N LEU A 244 2.77 -15.71 -12.77
CA LEU A 244 4.11 -15.81 -12.20
C LEU A 244 4.53 -17.27 -12.08
N ILE A 245 5.80 -17.55 -12.39
CA ILE A 245 6.45 -18.85 -12.17
C ILE A 245 7.82 -18.64 -11.52
N PRO A 246 8.35 -19.59 -10.74
CA PRO A 246 9.61 -19.42 -9.99
C PRO A 246 10.87 -19.57 -10.86
N THR A 247 10.72 -19.93 -12.13
CA THR A 247 11.82 -20.21 -13.06
C THR A 247 11.71 -19.33 -14.31
N LEU A 248 12.81 -19.19 -15.06
CA LEU A 248 12.79 -18.37 -16.27
C LEU A 248 11.85 -18.96 -17.33
N PRO A 249 10.91 -18.17 -17.89
CA PRO A 249 9.95 -18.68 -18.87
C PRO A 249 10.59 -19.27 -20.12
N SER A 250 11.76 -18.75 -20.54
CA SER A 250 12.53 -19.26 -21.68
C SER A 250 13.13 -20.65 -21.45
N GLU A 251 13.27 -21.06 -20.18
CA GLU A 251 13.91 -22.31 -19.77
C GLU A 251 12.92 -23.31 -19.15
N THR A 252 11.66 -22.90 -19.00
CA THR A 252 10.62 -23.71 -18.35
C THR A 252 9.70 -24.32 -19.40
N PRO A 253 9.59 -25.66 -19.51
CA PRO A 253 8.69 -26.30 -20.46
C PRO A 253 7.23 -25.87 -20.22
N ARG A 254 6.47 -25.70 -21.31
CA ARG A 254 5.09 -25.22 -21.25
C ARG A 254 4.20 -26.04 -20.31
N GLU A 255 4.35 -27.36 -20.31
CA GLU A 255 3.58 -28.26 -19.44
C GLU A 255 3.83 -27.98 -17.95
N GLU A 256 5.04 -27.57 -17.59
CA GLU A 256 5.39 -27.21 -16.22
C GLU A 256 4.80 -25.86 -15.81
N ILE A 257 4.80 -24.89 -16.73
CA ILE A 257 4.11 -23.60 -16.55
C ILE A 257 2.63 -23.85 -16.29
N GLU A 258 1.98 -24.65 -17.14
CA GLU A 258 0.56 -24.95 -17.00
C GLU A 258 0.26 -25.75 -15.73
N ARG A 259 1.15 -26.67 -15.32
CA ARG A 259 1.08 -27.39 -14.04
C ARG A 259 1.18 -26.42 -12.86
N HIS A 260 2.09 -25.45 -12.92
CA HIS A 260 2.22 -24.41 -11.89
C HIS A 260 0.93 -23.58 -11.79
N GLN A 261 0.39 -23.11 -12.92
CA GLN A 261 -0.83 -22.28 -12.99
C GLN A 261 -2.09 -22.98 -12.43
N ARG A 262 -2.14 -24.32 -12.51
CA ARG A 262 -3.20 -25.16 -11.90
C ARG A 262 -2.97 -25.47 -10.43
N GLY A 263 -1.79 -25.14 -9.89
CA GLY A 263 -1.43 -25.41 -8.51
C GLY A 263 -2.22 -24.59 -7.49
N VAL A 264 -2.10 -24.99 -6.23
CA VAL A 264 -2.72 -24.30 -5.08
C VAL A 264 -2.17 -22.87 -4.99
N VAL A 265 -3.07 -21.92 -4.74
CA VAL A 265 -2.70 -20.52 -4.50
C VAL A 265 -2.21 -20.38 -3.06
N SER A 266 -1.13 -19.62 -2.87
CA SER A 266 -0.58 -19.25 -1.57
C SER A 266 -0.11 -17.80 -1.61
N ASN A 267 -0.19 -17.10 -0.49
CA ASN A 267 0.42 -15.76 -0.31
C ASN A 267 1.52 -15.76 0.77
N HIS A 268 2.06 -16.94 1.10
CA HIS A 268 3.15 -17.10 2.08
C HIS A 268 4.48 -16.61 1.50
N ALA A 269 4.90 -17.18 0.37
CA ALA A 269 6.16 -16.82 -0.28
C ALA A 269 6.08 -15.42 -0.88
N GLN A 270 7.12 -14.62 -0.66
CA GLN A 270 7.19 -13.22 -1.09
C GLN A 270 8.63 -12.82 -1.36
N HIS A 271 8.83 -11.83 -2.23
CA HIS A 271 10.11 -11.16 -2.40
C HIS A 271 9.98 -9.67 -2.11
N CYS A 272 10.87 -9.16 -1.27
CA CYS A 272 10.89 -7.77 -0.83
C CYS A 272 12.14 -7.07 -1.36
N SER A 273 11.92 -5.94 -2.04
CA SER A 273 12.97 -5.01 -2.45
C SER A 273 13.05 -3.87 -1.44
N ILE A 274 14.27 -3.52 -1.02
CA ILE A 274 14.55 -2.36 -0.18
C ILE A 274 15.28 -1.34 -1.03
N VAL A 275 14.68 -0.17 -1.18
CA VAL A 275 15.17 0.87 -2.08
C VAL A 275 15.54 2.14 -1.31
N HIS A 276 16.55 2.85 -1.81
CA HIS A 276 16.84 4.21 -1.41
C HIS A 276 16.29 5.20 -2.45
N ALA A 277 15.54 6.20 -2.01
CA ALA A 277 14.93 7.24 -2.85
C ALA A 277 15.03 8.63 -2.21
N SER A 278 14.59 9.67 -2.91
CA SER A 278 14.43 11.00 -2.28
C SER A 278 13.22 11.77 -2.82
N PHE A 279 12.62 12.58 -1.96
CA PHE A 279 11.55 13.53 -2.27
C PHE A 279 11.98 14.92 -1.83
N GLY A 280 12.27 15.80 -2.80
CA GLY A 280 12.93 17.07 -2.54
C GLY A 280 14.26 16.84 -1.79
N PRO A 281 14.48 17.50 -0.64
CA PRO A 281 15.69 17.33 0.16
C PRO A 281 15.67 16.09 1.08
N HIS A 282 14.56 15.35 1.13
CA HIS A 282 14.39 14.25 2.09
C HIS A 282 14.77 12.91 1.48
N SER A 283 15.69 12.18 2.11
CA SER A 283 16.08 10.82 1.74
C SER A 283 15.23 9.78 2.46
N LEU A 284 14.88 8.69 1.76
CA LEU A 284 14.05 7.63 2.28
C LEU A 284 14.67 6.26 1.98
N VAL A 285 14.60 5.36 2.95
CA VAL A 285 14.70 3.91 2.74
C VAL A 285 13.29 3.31 2.81
N LEU A 286 12.87 2.67 1.73
CA LEU A 286 11.56 2.06 1.60
C LEU A 286 11.70 0.56 1.35
N GLY A 287 11.13 -0.26 2.23
CA GLY A 287 10.98 -1.70 1.98
C GLY A 287 9.62 -2.01 1.38
N GLY A 288 9.53 -2.96 0.46
CA GLY A 288 8.24 -3.49 0.06
C GLY A 288 8.29 -4.67 -0.91
N GLU A 289 7.23 -5.46 -0.85
CA GLU A 289 6.97 -6.57 -1.77
C GLU A 289 6.89 -6.09 -3.23
N VAL A 290 7.54 -6.86 -4.11
CA VAL A 290 7.47 -6.75 -5.58
C VAL A 290 6.98 -8.09 -6.13
N ASP A 291 6.07 -8.07 -7.10
CA ASP A 291 5.37 -9.32 -7.48
C ASP A 291 6.24 -10.23 -8.34
N GLY A 292 6.98 -9.68 -9.30
CA GLY A 292 7.86 -10.48 -10.14
C GLY A 292 8.61 -9.68 -11.20
N LEU A 293 9.37 -10.40 -12.02
CA LEU A 293 10.27 -9.87 -13.03
C LEU A 293 9.79 -10.17 -14.45
N LEU A 294 10.03 -9.22 -15.35
CA LEU A 294 9.84 -9.41 -16.80
C LEU A 294 11.08 -10.00 -17.48
N ALA A 295 12.23 -9.89 -16.84
CA ALA A 295 13.53 -10.38 -17.28
C ALA A 295 14.44 -10.57 -16.05
N PRO A 296 15.49 -11.41 -16.13
CA PRO A 296 16.49 -11.51 -15.07
C PRO A 296 16.97 -10.14 -14.58
N LYS A 297 17.31 -10.03 -13.28
CA LYS A 297 17.93 -8.81 -12.75
C LYS A 297 19.21 -8.50 -13.53
N PRO A 298 19.46 -7.24 -13.91
CA PRO A 298 20.70 -6.88 -14.56
C PRO A 298 21.88 -7.05 -13.58
N SER A 299 23.03 -7.50 -14.08
CA SER A 299 24.26 -7.56 -13.29
C SER A 299 24.84 -6.17 -12.99
N ASP A 300 24.52 -5.18 -13.82
CA ASP A 300 24.90 -3.78 -13.63
C ASP A 300 23.89 -3.09 -12.69
N PRO A 301 24.31 -2.64 -11.50
CA PRO A 301 23.44 -1.98 -10.53
C PRO A 301 22.92 -0.60 -10.99
N GLU A 302 23.49 -0.02 -12.05
CA GLU A 302 22.98 1.22 -12.65
C GLU A 302 21.78 0.98 -13.58
N GLN A 303 21.59 -0.25 -14.04
CA GLN A 303 20.46 -0.61 -14.89
C GLN A 303 19.18 -0.80 -14.10
N HIS A 304 18.06 -0.39 -14.70
CA HIS A 304 16.76 -0.52 -14.08
C HIS A 304 16.30 -1.99 -14.04
N ILE A 305 15.99 -2.48 -12.84
CA ILE A 305 15.36 -3.78 -12.65
C ILE A 305 13.98 -3.77 -13.30
N GLN A 306 13.69 -4.76 -14.15
CA GLN A 306 12.44 -4.87 -14.89
C GLN A 306 11.33 -5.53 -14.07
N TRP A 307 11.05 -4.96 -12.88
CA TRP A 307 9.93 -5.38 -12.04
C TRP A 307 8.59 -5.19 -12.76
N VAL A 308 7.62 -6.05 -12.45
CA VAL A 308 6.22 -5.88 -12.81
C VAL A 308 5.34 -5.94 -11.57
N GLU A 309 4.40 -5.00 -11.51
CA GLU A 309 3.31 -5.00 -10.55
C GLU A 309 2.06 -5.58 -11.21
N LEU A 310 1.41 -6.51 -10.55
CA LEU A 310 0.20 -7.18 -10.98
C LEU A 310 -1.00 -6.64 -10.22
N LYS A 311 -2.09 -6.41 -10.95
CA LYS A 311 -3.35 -5.93 -10.40
C LYS A 311 -4.50 -6.63 -11.08
N THR A 312 -5.62 -6.72 -10.39
CA THR A 312 -6.91 -7.05 -11.03
C THR A 312 -7.86 -5.87 -10.95
N SER A 313 -8.68 -5.69 -11.98
CA SER A 313 -9.80 -4.75 -11.95
C SER A 313 -11.01 -5.34 -12.65
N GLU A 314 -12.19 -4.88 -12.25
CA GLU A 314 -13.39 -5.05 -13.07
C GLU A 314 -13.16 -4.39 -14.44
N GLU A 315 -13.56 -5.08 -15.51
CA GLU A 315 -13.52 -4.56 -16.87
C GLU A 315 -14.39 -3.31 -17.03
N LEU A 316 -13.95 -2.40 -17.88
CA LEU A 316 -14.79 -1.30 -18.32
C LEU A 316 -15.83 -1.83 -19.32
N PRO A 317 -17.03 -1.23 -19.39
CA PRO A 317 -17.95 -1.50 -20.49
C PRO A 317 -17.25 -1.33 -21.85
N PRO A 318 -17.78 -1.92 -22.93
CA PRO A 318 -17.28 -1.66 -24.29
C PRO A 318 -17.25 -0.15 -24.58
N PRO A 319 -16.28 0.38 -25.36
CA PRO A 319 -16.09 1.82 -25.55
C PRO A 319 -17.35 2.62 -25.90
N HIS A 320 -18.25 2.06 -26.72
CA HIS A 320 -19.50 2.70 -27.12
C HIS A 320 -20.56 2.80 -26.01
N LEU A 321 -20.38 2.09 -24.88
CA LEU A 321 -21.24 2.13 -23.69
C LEU A 321 -20.54 2.73 -22.46
N GLN A 322 -19.26 3.09 -22.56
CA GLN A 322 -18.51 3.62 -21.42
C GLN A 322 -19.07 4.98 -21.01
N GLN A 323 -19.35 5.12 -19.72
CA GLN A 323 -19.74 6.39 -19.13
C GLN A 323 -18.56 7.02 -18.39
N HIS A 324 -18.59 8.34 -18.25
CA HIS A 324 -17.57 9.08 -17.51
C HIS A 324 -17.31 8.51 -16.10
N ARG A 325 -18.36 8.03 -15.41
CA ARG A 325 -18.24 7.41 -14.08
C ARG A 325 -17.38 6.13 -14.07
N ASP A 326 -17.41 5.35 -15.15
CA ASP A 326 -16.70 4.08 -15.24
C ASP A 326 -15.19 4.35 -15.37
N ILE A 327 -14.84 5.33 -16.23
CA ILE A 327 -13.48 5.81 -16.42
C ILE A 327 -12.97 6.45 -15.12
N LEU A 328 -13.75 7.34 -14.51
CA LEU A 328 -13.42 7.99 -13.24
C LEU A 328 -13.14 6.97 -12.13
N LYS A 329 -13.98 5.92 -12.02
CA LYS A 329 -13.78 4.84 -11.04
C LYS A 329 -12.46 4.13 -11.27
N PHE A 330 -12.10 3.83 -12.52
CA PHE A 330 -10.84 3.16 -12.85
C PHE A 330 -9.63 4.07 -12.61
N GLU A 331 -9.68 5.32 -13.06
CA GLU A 331 -8.59 6.29 -12.88
C GLU A 331 -8.34 6.59 -11.39
N ARG A 332 -9.37 6.59 -10.54
CA ARG A 332 -9.18 6.64 -9.07
C ARG A 332 -8.40 5.44 -8.52
N LYS A 333 -8.51 4.25 -9.12
CA LYS A 333 -7.67 3.10 -8.74
C LYS A 333 -6.23 3.29 -9.19
N LEU A 334 -6.04 3.87 -10.38
CA LEU A 334 -4.71 4.13 -10.94
C LEU A 334 -3.84 4.98 -10.02
N LEU A 335 -4.42 5.87 -9.19
CA LEU A 335 -3.69 6.60 -8.16
C LEU A 335 -2.87 5.67 -7.25
N LYS A 336 -3.50 4.61 -6.72
CA LYS A 336 -2.83 3.66 -5.82
C LYS A 336 -1.89 2.73 -6.58
N PHE A 337 -2.26 2.33 -7.79
CA PHE A 337 -1.38 1.49 -8.63
C PHE A 337 -0.09 2.24 -8.93
N TRP A 338 -0.21 3.49 -9.38
CA TRP A 338 0.90 4.39 -9.62
C TRP A 338 1.75 4.59 -8.37
N ALA A 339 1.18 5.03 -7.25
CA ALA A 339 1.96 5.33 -6.05
C ALA A 339 2.72 4.10 -5.52
N GLN A 340 2.07 2.93 -5.52
CA GLN A 340 2.69 1.68 -5.04
C GLN A 340 3.90 1.28 -5.89
N SER A 341 3.77 1.33 -7.21
CA SER A 341 4.84 0.97 -8.15
C SER A 341 5.92 2.05 -8.22
N PHE A 342 5.52 3.31 -8.24
CA PHE A 342 6.41 4.47 -8.32
C PHE A 342 7.39 4.52 -7.15
N LEU A 343 6.91 4.25 -5.92
CA LEU A 343 7.72 4.31 -4.71
C LEU A 343 8.80 3.23 -4.62
N LEU A 344 8.65 2.09 -5.31
CA LEU A 344 9.68 1.04 -5.42
C LEU A 344 10.42 1.05 -6.77
N GLY A 345 10.11 2.00 -7.65
CA GLY A 345 10.73 2.07 -8.98
C GLY A 345 10.29 0.96 -9.92
N VAL A 346 9.12 0.35 -9.69
CA VAL A 346 8.55 -0.69 -10.56
C VAL A 346 8.09 -0.06 -11.88
N PRO A 347 8.69 -0.40 -13.03
CA PRO A 347 8.45 0.30 -14.29
C PRO A 347 7.13 -0.05 -14.97
N ARG A 348 6.61 -1.26 -14.76
CA ARG A 348 5.40 -1.75 -15.43
C ARG A 348 4.34 -2.24 -14.45
N ILE A 349 3.08 -1.98 -14.78
CA ILE A 349 1.90 -2.50 -14.07
C ILE A 349 1.04 -3.27 -15.05
N THR A 350 0.88 -4.58 -14.86
CA THR A 350 -0.03 -5.40 -15.67
C THR A 350 -1.34 -5.61 -14.93
N VAL A 351 -2.44 -5.13 -15.52
CA VAL A 351 -3.79 -5.23 -14.99
C VAL A 351 -4.55 -6.33 -15.71
N GLY A 352 -5.00 -7.35 -14.98
CA GLY A 352 -5.99 -8.30 -15.42
C GLY A 352 -7.41 -7.74 -15.26
N PHE A 353 -8.08 -7.47 -16.38
CA PHE A 353 -9.48 -7.06 -16.37
C PHE A 353 -10.38 -8.27 -16.36
N ARG A 354 -11.26 -8.31 -15.36
CA ARG A 354 -12.20 -9.41 -15.15
C ARG A 354 -13.65 -8.93 -15.20
N SER A 355 -14.54 -9.84 -15.57
CA SER A 355 -15.98 -9.65 -15.39
C SER A 355 -16.36 -9.54 -13.90
N LYS A 356 -17.60 -9.15 -13.60
CA LYS A 356 -18.14 -9.15 -12.22
C LYS A 356 -18.08 -10.53 -11.55
N ASN A 357 -18.12 -11.60 -12.34
CA ASN A 357 -18.12 -12.98 -11.87
C ASN A 357 -16.73 -13.57 -11.66
N GLY A 358 -15.65 -12.80 -11.88
CA GLY A 358 -14.27 -13.27 -11.69
C GLY A 358 -13.60 -13.81 -12.94
N ILE A 359 -14.29 -13.89 -14.08
CA ILE A 359 -13.67 -14.38 -15.33
C ILE A 359 -12.68 -13.36 -15.87
N LEU A 360 -11.42 -13.75 -16.09
CA LEU A 360 -10.38 -12.92 -16.70
C LEU A 360 -10.65 -12.72 -18.20
N ARG A 361 -10.82 -11.48 -18.64
CA ARG A 361 -11.28 -11.10 -19.99
C ARG A 361 -10.18 -10.46 -20.84
N SER A 362 -9.36 -9.61 -20.26
CA SER A 362 -8.24 -8.97 -20.98
C SER A 362 -7.10 -8.60 -20.03
N LEU A 363 -5.95 -8.28 -20.63
CA LEU A 363 -4.78 -7.78 -19.94
C LEU A 363 -4.42 -6.41 -20.52
N GLN A 364 -3.94 -5.52 -19.67
CA GLN A 364 -3.33 -4.27 -20.11
C GLN A 364 -2.11 -3.95 -19.25
N THR A 365 -0.98 -3.70 -19.90
CA THR A 365 0.24 -3.25 -19.22
C THR A 365 0.38 -1.74 -19.37
N PHE A 366 0.62 -1.08 -18.25
CA PHE A 366 0.85 0.36 -18.15
C PHE A 366 2.31 0.62 -17.78
N ASN A 367 2.92 1.63 -18.39
CA ASN A 367 4.17 2.17 -17.89
C ASN A 367 3.88 3.08 -16.70
N THR A 368 4.46 2.79 -15.53
CA THR A 368 4.17 3.50 -14.27
C THR A 368 4.36 5.01 -14.41
N HIS A 369 5.39 5.45 -15.13
CA HIS A 369 5.72 6.87 -15.30
C HIS A 369 4.72 7.63 -16.18
N GLU A 370 3.96 6.95 -17.04
CA GLU A 370 3.00 7.58 -17.96
C GLU A 370 1.62 7.80 -17.30
N ILE A 371 1.31 7.03 -16.25
CA ILE A 371 -0.03 7.02 -15.61
C ILE A 371 -0.50 8.42 -15.19
N PRO A 372 0.31 9.27 -14.50
CA PRO A 372 -0.15 10.61 -14.14
C PRO A 372 -0.48 11.47 -15.37
N GLY A 373 0.28 11.33 -16.46
CA GLY A 373 0.01 12.01 -17.73
C GLY A 373 -1.26 11.52 -18.40
N MET A 374 -1.54 10.22 -18.33
CA MET A 374 -2.78 9.63 -18.85
C MET A 374 -4.01 10.17 -18.11
N VAL A 375 -4.01 10.15 -16.78
CA VAL A 375 -5.15 10.65 -15.98
C VAL A 375 -5.37 12.14 -16.18
N ARG A 376 -4.29 12.93 -16.28
CA ARG A 376 -4.38 14.37 -16.58
C ARG A 376 -5.09 14.67 -17.90
N ARG A 377 -4.89 13.84 -18.93
CA ARG A 377 -5.58 13.94 -20.23
C ARG A 377 -6.98 13.32 -20.23
N GLY A 378 -7.25 12.43 -19.27
CA GLY A 378 -8.54 11.77 -19.04
C GLY A 378 -9.45 12.59 -18.12
N THR A 379 -9.81 12.04 -16.96
CA THR A 379 -10.73 12.72 -16.04
C THR A 379 -10.10 13.83 -15.22
N GLY A 380 -8.75 13.85 -15.11
CA GLY A 380 -8.03 14.79 -14.25
C GLY A 380 -8.37 14.63 -12.77
N CYS A 381 -8.88 13.47 -12.34
CA CYS A 381 -9.39 13.28 -10.98
C CYS A 381 -8.33 13.26 -9.87
N TRP A 382 -7.06 13.13 -10.23
CA TRP A 382 -5.91 13.30 -9.36
C TRP A 382 -4.72 13.82 -10.16
N ASP A 383 -3.75 14.43 -9.45
CA ASP A 383 -2.54 14.99 -10.05
C ASP A 383 -1.30 14.45 -9.35
N GLY A 384 -0.39 13.85 -10.14
CA GLY A 384 0.83 13.24 -9.61
C GLY A 384 1.80 14.24 -8.97
N ASN A 385 1.89 15.48 -9.48
CA ASN A 385 2.74 16.51 -8.90
C ASN A 385 2.19 16.94 -7.53
N VAL A 386 0.87 17.09 -7.40
CA VAL A 386 0.23 17.38 -6.11
C VAL A 386 0.53 16.28 -5.09
N CYS A 387 0.48 15.00 -5.48
CA CYS A 387 0.86 13.88 -4.60
C CYS A 387 2.33 13.96 -4.14
N ILE A 388 3.25 14.24 -5.06
CA ILE A 388 4.69 14.33 -4.76
C ILE A 388 4.99 15.55 -3.88
N ASN A 389 4.41 16.71 -4.20
CA ASN A 389 4.60 17.95 -3.44
C ASN A 389 4.01 17.84 -2.03
N PHE A 390 2.81 17.26 -1.90
CA PHE A 390 2.21 16.95 -0.61
C PHE A 390 3.12 16.06 0.23
N ALA A 391 3.61 14.96 -0.35
CA ALA A 391 4.53 14.06 0.34
C ALA A 391 5.81 14.78 0.80
N THR A 392 6.39 15.61 -0.06
CA THR A 392 7.61 16.38 0.24
C THR A 392 7.39 17.35 1.40
N GLU A 393 6.33 18.16 1.35
CA GLU A 393 5.98 19.10 2.44
C GLU A 393 5.60 18.37 3.73
N PHE A 394 4.89 17.24 3.63
CA PHE A 394 4.54 16.43 4.78
C PHE A 394 5.77 15.87 5.49
N LEU A 395 6.75 15.35 4.74
CA LEU A 395 8.01 14.84 5.30
C LEU A 395 8.80 15.99 5.96
N ALA A 396 8.90 17.15 5.31
CA ALA A 396 9.54 18.33 5.90
C ALA A 396 8.89 18.71 7.24
N TRP A 397 7.56 18.75 7.27
CA TRP A 397 6.79 19.05 8.47
C TRP A 397 6.96 17.99 9.55
N LEU A 398 6.88 16.70 9.21
CA LEU A 398 7.01 15.61 10.17
C LEU A 398 8.40 15.63 10.84
N LYS A 399 9.46 15.88 10.06
CA LYS A 399 10.83 16.07 10.57
C LYS A 399 10.93 17.26 11.53
N SER A 400 10.12 18.29 11.34
CA SER A 400 10.04 19.44 12.25
C SER A 400 9.28 19.16 13.55
N VAL A 401 8.52 18.06 13.62
CA VAL A 401 7.71 17.67 14.78
C VAL A 401 8.39 16.58 15.61
N VAL A 402 8.90 15.53 14.96
CA VAL A 402 9.58 14.40 15.60
C VAL A 402 11.06 14.76 15.81
N ARG A 403 11.39 15.36 16.97
CA ARG A 403 12.72 15.95 17.24
C ARG A 403 13.57 15.20 18.27
N ASP A 404 12.98 14.26 18.98
CA ASP A 404 13.61 13.51 20.07
C ASP A 404 13.23 12.03 19.98
N GLU A 405 13.93 11.21 20.76
CA GLU A 405 13.62 9.80 20.94
C GLU A 405 12.33 9.64 21.76
N GLY A 406 11.20 9.86 21.09
CA GLY A 406 9.87 9.57 21.58
C GLY A 406 9.09 8.73 20.57
N VAL A 407 7.99 8.15 21.03
CA VAL A 407 7.01 7.47 20.18
C VAL A 407 5.90 8.45 19.84
N TYR A 408 5.68 8.69 18.56
CA TYR A 408 4.69 9.63 18.05
C TYR A 408 3.61 8.88 17.30
N SER A 409 2.34 9.13 17.62
CA SER A 409 1.22 8.71 16.78
C SER A 409 1.07 9.69 15.62
N VAL A 410 0.91 9.17 14.41
CA VAL A 410 0.62 9.93 13.18
C VAL A 410 -0.70 9.42 12.62
N GLN A 411 -1.76 10.23 12.68
CA GLN A 411 -3.12 9.80 12.38
C GLN A 411 -3.81 10.67 11.34
N LEU A 412 -4.39 10.04 10.33
CA LEU A 412 -5.41 10.61 9.46
C LEU A 412 -6.72 9.87 9.71
N ARG A 413 -7.66 10.52 10.39
CA ARG A 413 -9.01 9.97 10.59
C ARG A 413 -9.85 10.18 9.33
N LYS A 414 -10.77 9.24 9.06
CA LYS A 414 -11.65 9.31 7.90
C LYS A 414 -12.38 10.66 7.81
N LYS A 415 -12.25 11.34 6.67
CA LYS A 415 -12.85 12.66 6.37
C LYS A 415 -12.40 13.82 7.27
N SER A 416 -11.31 13.68 8.06
CA SER A 416 -10.81 14.80 8.87
C SER A 416 -10.18 15.91 8.02
N GLY A 417 -9.57 15.54 6.88
CA GLY A 417 -8.82 16.47 6.03
C GLY A 417 -7.53 16.99 6.65
N VAL A 418 -7.12 16.44 7.80
CA VAL A 418 -5.94 16.86 8.57
C VAL A 418 -5.24 15.64 9.16
N VAL A 419 -3.92 15.61 9.05
CA VAL A 419 -3.07 14.65 9.76
C VAL A 419 -2.72 15.22 11.13
N GLU A 420 -2.94 14.45 12.18
CA GLU A 420 -2.59 14.81 13.56
C GLU A 420 -1.36 14.01 14.00
N VAL A 421 -0.42 14.68 14.67
CA VAL A 421 0.75 14.05 15.29
C VAL A 421 0.78 14.37 16.78
N ARG A 422 0.97 13.35 17.61
CA ARG A 422 1.00 13.46 19.08
C ARG A 422 2.10 12.57 19.63
N ARG A 423 2.91 13.10 20.56
CA ARG A 423 3.86 12.30 21.33
C ARG A 423 3.07 11.46 22.34
N LEU A 424 3.39 10.17 22.42
CA LEU A 424 2.72 9.19 23.29
C LEU A 424 3.60 8.78 24.46
N ALA A 425 4.89 8.56 24.23
CA ALA A 425 5.83 8.05 25.20
C ALA A 425 7.28 8.46 24.87
N ASP A 426 8.17 8.30 25.83
CA ASP A 426 9.63 8.39 25.64
C ASP A 426 10.19 7.09 25.03
N GLY A 427 11.38 7.17 24.43
CA GLY A 427 12.08 6.03 23.80
C GLY A 427 11.55 5.70 22.40
N THR A 428 11.89 4.51 21.90
CA THR A 428 11.63 4.13 20.49
C THR A 428 10.46 3.16 20.29
N GLY A 429 9.78 2.72 21.35
CA GLY A 429 8.54 1.92 21.26
C GLY A 429 8.65 0.61 20.47
N GLN A 430 9.81 -0.06 20.48
CA GLN A 430 10.10 -1.27 19.69
C GLN A 430 10.09 -1.12 18.16
N ILE A 431 9.71 0.05 17.62
CA ILE A 431 9.73 0.38 16.18
C ILE A 431 11.12 0.11 15.56
N VAL A 432 12.16 0.38 16.34
CA VAL A 432 13.55 0.05 16.00
C VAL A 432 14.00 -1.09 16.91
N SER A 433 14.33 -2.23 16.32
CA SER A 433 14.72 -3.42 17.08
C SER A 433 16.04 -3.21 17.83
N GLU A 434 16.15 -3.80 19.03
CA GLU A 434 17.37 -3.69 19.85
C GLU A 434 18.60 -4.29 19.17
N GLU A 435 18.42 -5.31 18.34
CA GLU A 435 19.49 -5.89 17.52
C GLU A 435 20.04 -4.86 16.54
N PHE A 436 19.16 -4.14 15.84
CA PHE A 436 19.55 -3.12 14.87
C PHE A 436 20.27 -1.94 15.54
N LYS A 437 19.79 -1.51 16.71
CA LYS A 437 20.47 -0.45 17.50
C LYS A 437 21.90 -0.85 17.87
N LYS A 438 22.09 -2.07 18.37
CA LYS A 438 23.41 -2.60 18.73
C LYS A 438 24.33 -2.72 17.51
N TRP A 439 23.79 -3.18 16.38
CA TRP A 439 24.52 -3.26 15.12
C TRP A 439 25.01 -1.88 14.66
N LYS A 440 24.16 -0.85 14.73
CA LYS A 440 24.54 0.54 14.42
C LYS A 440 25.70 1.04 15.27
N THR A 441 25.59 0.92 16.60
CA THR A 441 26.65 1.38 17.53
C THR A 441 27.99 0.71 17.25
N LYS A 442 27.99 -0.57 16.86
CA LYS A 442 29.21 -1.30 16.49
C LYS A 442 29.83 -0.77 15.18
N GLN A 443 29.02 -0.37 14.20
CA GLN A 443 29.53 0.20 12.94
C GLN A 443 30.19 1.57 13.18
N GLU A 444 29.64 2.39 14.07
CA GLU A 444 30.21 3.71 14.40
C GLU A 444 31.54 3.61 15.15
N SER A 445 31.69 2.63 16.05
CA SER A 445 32.94 2.41 16.77
C SER A 445 34.06 1.87 15.86
N VAL A 446 33.71 1.07 14.85
CA VAL A 446 34.67 0.61 13.83
C VAL A 446 35.07 1.74 12.87
N GLY A 447 34.13 2.60 12.48
CA GLY A 447 34.39 3.74 11.58
C GLY A 447 35.21 4.88 12.20
N SER A 448 35.20 5.04 13.53
CA SER A 448 35.96 6.08 14.24
C SER A 448 37.39 5.68 14.60
N GLY A 449 37.71 4.38 14.65
CA GLY A 449 39.06 3.86 14.92
C GLY A 449 40.00 3.77 13.71
N GLY A 450 39.56 4.14 12.52
CA GLY A 450 40.33 4.01 11.26
C GLY A 450 41.06 5.28 10.79
N THR A 451 41.10 6.34 11.59
CA THR A 451 41.69 7.65 11.20
C THR A 451 42.97 8.03 11.95
N GLU A 452 43.55 7.11 12.73
CA GLU A 452 44.88 7.27 13.33
C GLU A 452 45.80 6.14 12.88
N ALA A 453 46.44 6.33 11.72
CA ALA A 453 47.68 5.65 11.34
C ALA A 453 48.46 6.50 10.32
#